data_AF-A0A5C5PZA2-F1
#
_entry.id   AF-A0A5C5PZA2-F1
#
_cell.length_a   1.000
_cell.length_b   1.000
_cell.length_c   1.000
_cell.angle_alpha   90.00
_cell.angle_beta   90.00
_cell.angle_gamma   90.00
#
_symmetry.space_group_name_H-M   'P 1'
#
loop_
_entity.id
_entity.type
_entity.pdbx_description
1 polymer ?
#
loop_
_entity_poly.entity_id
_entity_poly.type
_entity_poly.pdbx_seq_one_letter_code
_entity_poly.pdbx_strand_id
1 'polypeptide(L)'
;MSIIRNSCIAIGLSILLTGCGSSDDSPVIHGKNLHEIGEFVERSELLTPGQKKDLQIAVPNLMNQWVIDHGLDEDYEKDLTEYFDGMHVNEVIKLGGTKPNLGAKADAQAIGQEYQRQNQK
;
A
#
# COMPACT_ATOMS: atom_id res chain seq x y z
N MET A 1 6.42 9.48 64.99
CA MET A 1 7.66 8.87 64.45
C MET A 1 7.34 7.41 64.20
N SER A 2 7.40 6.82 63.00
CA SER A 2 8.23 7.10 61.83
C SER A 2 7.47 6.84 60.53
N ILE A 3 7.79 7.65 59.52
CA ILE A 3 7.40 7.50 58.12
C ILE A 3 8.27 6.39 57.53
N ILE A 4 7.66 5.34 56.97
CA ILE A 4 8.34 4.31 56.19
C ILE A 4 7.87 4.48 54.74
N ARG A 5 8.48 5.43 54.02
CA ARG A 5 9.35 5.23 52.86
C ARG A 5 8.95 4.06 51.94
N ASN A 6 8.28 4.45 50.85
CA ASN A 6 8.69 4.22 49.47
C ASN A 6 9.05 2.77 49.09
N SER A 7 8.12 2.10 48.42
CA SER A 7 8.45 1.04 47.46
C SER A 7 7.41 1.04 46.35
N CYS A 8 7.64 1.92 45.37
CA CYS A 8 6.95 1.90 44.08
C CYS A 8 7.30 0.58 43.38
N ILE A 9 6.37 -0.36 43.34
CA ILE A 9 6.51 -1.56 42.52
C ILE A 9 6.17 -1.14 41.09
N ALA A 10 7.20 -0.74 40.34
CA ALA A 10 7.13 -0.64 38.89
C ALA A 10 7.10 -2.06 38.32
N ILE A 11 5.92 -2.57 38.00
CA ILE A 11 5.80 -3.78 37.19
C ILE A 11 6.18 -3.36 35.77
N GLY A 12 7.45 -3.64 35.43
CA GLY A 12 7.98 -3.45 34.10
C GLY A 12 7.12 -4.22 33.09
N LEU A 13 6.44 -3.47 32.23
CA LEU A 13 5.80 -4.00 31.04
C LEU A 13 6.94 -4.46 30.13
N SER A 14 7.25 -5.76 30.15
CA SER A 14 8.18 -6.37 29.20
C SER A 14 7.52 -6.35 27.83
N ILE A 15 7.67 -5.24 27.11
CA ILE A 15 7.40 -5.15 25.69
C ILE A 15 8.48 -5.98 25.01
N LEU A 16 8.23 -7.28 24.85
CA LEU A 16 8.93 -8.07 23.86
C LEU A 16 8.35 -7.70 22.50
N LEU A 17 8.82 -6.58 21.95
CA LEU A 17 8.89 -6.36 20.52
C LEU A 17 9.87 -7.39 19.97
N THR A 18 9.37 -8.61 19.80
CA THR A 18 10.07 -9.65 19.04
C THR A 18 10.24 -9.15 17.61
N GLY A 19 11.48 -9.17 17.12
CA GLY A 19 11.91 -8.74 15.77
C GLY A 19 11.09 -9.36 14.63
N CYS A 20 11.22 -8.89 13.39
CA CYS A 20 12.45 -8.54 12.70
C CYS A 20 12.19 -7.38 11.74
N GLY A 21 12.94 -6.28 11.89
CA GLY A 21 13.15 -5.36 10.79
C GLY A 21 14.10 -6.01 9.79
N SER A 22 13.57 -6.87 8.91
CA SER A 22 14.20 -7.10 7.63
C SER A 22 14.06 -5.79 6.86
N SER A 23 15.13 -5.02 6.74
CA SER A 23 15.19 -3.97 5.72
C SER A 23 14.81 -4.63 4.40
N ASP A 24 13.71 -4.18 3.82
CA ASP A 24 13.31 -4.61 2.50
C ASP A 24 14.23 -3.90 1.51
N ASP A 25 15.25 -4.60 1.01
CA ASP A 25 16.21 -4.03 0.05
C ASP A 25 15.65 -4.04 -1.39
N SER A 26 14.36 -4.32 -1.59
CA SER A 26 13.79 -4.28 -2.94
C SER A 26 13.69 -2.86 -3.49
N PRO A 27 13.69 -2.70 -4.83
CA PRO A 27 13.53 -1.40 -5.46
C PRO A 27 12.31 -0.66 -4.92
N VAL A 28 12.44 0.65 -4.76
CA VAL A 28 11.37 1.53 -4.33
C VAL A 28 10.63 2.06 -5.55
N ILE A 29 9.30 2.11 -5.47
CA ILE A 29 8.47 2.74 -6.50
C ILE A 29 8.62 4.26 -6.36
N HIS A 30 9.00 4.90 -7.45
CA HIS A 30 8.94 6.35 -7.58
C HIS A 30 8.22 6.71 -8.87
N GLY A 31 7.21 7.56 -8.78
CA GLY A 31 6.48 8.04 -9.94
C GLY A 31 5.76 9.34 -9.63
N LYS A 32 5.78 10.27 -10.57
CA LYS A 32 5.07 11.55 -10.45
C LYS A 32 3.57 11.42 -10.73
N ASN A 33 3.17 10.30 -11.33
CA ASN A 33 1.79 9.96 -11.65
C ASN A 33 1.65 8.43 -11.82
N LEU A 34 0.42 7.97 -11.92
CA LEU A 34 0.07 6.55 -12.12
C LEU A 34 0.68 5.94 -13.41
N HIS A 35 0.88 6.74 -14.46
CA HIS A 35 1.48 6.27 -15.69
C HIS A 35 2.95 5.90 -15.48
N GLU A 36 3.73 6.75 -14.80
CA GLU A 36 5.13 6.47 -14.47
C GLU A 36 5.27 5.23 -13.57
N ILE A 37 4.35 5.03 -12.62
CA ILE A 37 4.31 3.80 -11.80
C ILE A 37 4.07 2.57 -12.68
N GLY A 38 3.14 2.65 -13.63
CA GLY A 38 2.90 1.59 -14.62
C GLY A 38 4.14 1.29 -15.47
N GLU A 39 4.82 2.33 -15.97
CA GLU A 39 6.06 2.17 -16.74
C GLU A 39 7.18 1.53 -15.90
N PHE A 40 7.30 1.90 -14.61
CA PHE A 40 8.25 1.26 -13.70
C PHE A 40 7.99 -0.24 -13.59
N VAL A 41 6.74 -0.66 -13.36
CA VAL A 41 6.38 -2.09 -13.24
C VAL A 41 6.71 -2.86 -14.52
N GLU A 42 6.45 -2.28 -15.68
CA GLU A 42 6.66 -2.97 -16.97
C GLU A 42 8.13 -2.98 -17.40
N ARG A 43 8.78 -1.83 -17.35
CA ARG A 43 10.03 -1.56 -18.08
C ARG A 43 11.28 -1.52 -17.20
N SER A 44 11.15 -1.42 -15.88
CA SER A 44 12.30 -1.31 -14.99
C SER A 44 13.24 -2.52 -15.11
N GLU A 45 14.52 -2.26 -15.29
CA GLU A 45 15.58 -3.29 -15.27
C GLU A 45 15.96 -3.71 -13.85
N LEU A 46 15.50 -2.96 -12.84
CA LEU A 46 15.75 -3.23 -11.42
C LEU A 46 14.88 -4.37 -10.89
N LEU A 47 13.80 -4.71 -11.60
CA LEU A 47 12.84 -5.73 -11.19
C LEU A 47 13.19 -7.08 -11.78
N THR A 48 13.18 -8.11 -10.94
CA THR A 48 13.24 -9.49 -11.41
C THR A 48 11.99 -9.84 -12.24
N PRO A 49 12.05 -10.79 -13.18
CA PRO A 49 10.87 -11.24 -13.93
C PRO A 49 9.72 -11.71 -13.03
N GLY A 50 10.03 -12.31 -11.87
CA GLY A 50 9.05 -12.70 -10.87
C GLY A 50 8.34 -11.50 -10.26
N GLN A 51 9.09 -10.50 -9.80
CA GLN A 51 8.52 -9.27 -9.24
C GLN A 51 7.66 -8.51 -10.26
N LYS A 52 8.08 -8.43 -11.53
CA LYS A 52 7.25 -7.81 -12.58
C LYS A 52 5.89 -8.49 -12.72
N LYS A 53 5.90 -9.82 -12.80
CA LYS A 53 4.66 -10.62 -12.89
C LYS A 53 3.76 -10.42 -11.67
N ASP A 54 4.35 -10.42 -10.48
CA ASP A 54 3.59 -10.27 -9.24
C ASP A 54 3.05 -8.84 -9.08
N LEU A 55 3.83 -7.81 -9.42
CA LEU A 55 3.41 -6.40 -9.41
C LEU A 55 2.28 -6.12 -10.40
N GLN A 56 2.28 -6.76 -11.57
CA GLN A 56 1.17 -6.67 -12.54
C GLN A 56 -0.17 -7.15 -11.97
N ILE A 57 -0.17 -7.87 -10.85
CA ILE A 57 -1.37 -8.31 -10.13
C ILE A 57 -1.57 -7.48 -8.86
N ALA A 58 -0.50 -7.28 -8.08
CA ALA A 58 -0.54 -6.61 -6.80
C ALA A 58 -0.93 -5.12 -6.92
N VAL A 59 -0.37 -4.40 -7.89
CA VAL A 59 -0.67 -2.97 -8.09
C VAL A 59 -2.16 -2.77 -8.42
N PRO A 60 -2.75 -3.46 -9.43
CA PRO A 60 -4.19 -3.35 -9.67
C PRO A 60 -5.06 -3.76 -8.48
N ASN A 61 -4.67 -4.79 -7.72
CA ASN A 61 -5.41 -5.19 -6.52
C ASN A 61 -5.45 -4.06 -5.49
N LEU A 62 -4.30 -3.42 -5.24
CA LEU A 62 -4.20 -2.29 -4.31
C LEU A 62 -4.93 -1.06 -4.82
N MET A 63 -4.85 -0.74 -6.11
CA MET A 63 -5.61 0.35 -6.71
C MET A 63 -7.12 0.14 -6.53
N ASN A 64 -7.62 -1.07 -6.82
CA ASN A 64 -9.04 -1.38 -6.64
C ASN A 64 -9.47 -1.24 -5.18
N GLN A 65 -8.65 -1.76 -4.25
CA GLN A 65 -8.93 -1.65 -2.83
C GLN A 65 -8.92 -0.20 -2.35
N TRP A 66 -7.93 0.58 -2.77
CA TRP A 66 -7.84 2.00 -2.45
C TRP A 66 -9.09 2.76 -2.93
N VAL A 67 -9.55 2.49 -4.16
CA VAL A 67 -10.78 3.10 -4.72
C VAL A 67 -12.02 2.70 -3.92
N ILE A 68 -12.11 1.46 -3.45
CA ILE A 68 -13.22 1.02 -2.59
C ILE A 68 -13.21 1.77 -1.25
N ASP A 69 -12.03 1.96 -0.67
CA ASP A 69 -11.88 2.55 0.66
C ASP A 69 -12.05 4.08 0.66
N HIS A 70 -11.63 4.75 -0.42
CA HIS A 70 -11.57 6.21 -0.50
C HIS A 70 -12.57 6.82 -1.49
N GLY A 71 -13.07 6.04 -2.44
CA GLY A 71 -13.87 6.55 -3.55
C GLY A 71 -13.00 7.19 -4.64
N LEU A 72 -13.62 8.08 -5.43
CA LEU A 72 -12.98 8.85 -6.49
C LEU A 72 -13.46 10.30 -6.42
N ASP A 73 -12.53 11.24 -6.49
CA ASP A 73 -12.74 12.67 -6.58
C ASP A 73 -11.82 13.30 -7.65
N GLU A 74 -11.63 14.61 -7.63
CA GLU A 74 -10.77 15.30 -8.61
C GLU A 74 -9.27 15.05 -8.42
N ASP A 75 -8.84 14.71 -7.21
CA ASP A 75 -7.43 14.53 -6.84
C ASP A 75 -7.03 13.05 -6.77
N TYR A 76 -7.95 12.11 -7.01
CA TYR A 76 -7.75 10.68 -6.86
C TYR A 76 -6.47 10.13 -7.53
N GLU A 77 -6.07 10.64 -8.70
CA GLU A 77 -4.85 10.18 -9.40
C GLU A 77 -3.59 10.58 -8.63
N LYS A 78 -3.59 11.77 -8.04
CA LYS A 78 -2.50 12.27 -7.22
C LYS A 78 -2.42 11.46 -5.93
N ASP A 79 -3.53 11.27 -5.24
CA ASP A 79 -3.56 10.54 -3.96
C ASP A 79 -3.19 9.07 -4.13
N LEU A 80 -3.65 8.42 -5.22
CA LEU A 80 -3.20 7.09 -5.58
C LEU A 80 -1.71 7.04 -5.91
N THR A 81 -1.17 8.07 -6.58
CA THR A 81 0.27 8.15 -6.87
C THR A 81 1.07 8.27 -5.57
N GLU A 82 0.67 9.16 -4.67
CA GLU A 82 1.29 9.35 -3.35
C GLU A 82 1.20 8.09 -2.49
N TYR A 83 0.12 7.31 -2.62
CA TYR A 83 -0.01 6.02 -1.95
C TYR A 83 1.07 5.01 -2.36
N PHE A 84 1.47 5.00 -3.63
CA PHE A 84 2.51 4.09 -4.14
C PHE A 84 3.93 4.66 -4.03
N ASP A 85 4.10 5.98 -4.08
CA ASP A 85 5.42 6.62 -4.04
C ASP A 85 6.13 6.32 -2.72
N GLY A 86 7.37 5.84 -2.80
CA GLY A 86 8.18 5.46 -1.65
C GLY A 86 7.91 4.05 -1.11
N MET A 87 6.92 3.31 -1.62
CA MET A 87 6.71 1.91 -1.22
C MET A 87 7.76 0.98 -1.85
N HIS A 88 8.25 0.03 -1.05
CA HIS A 88 9.11 -1.04 -1.56
C HIS A 88 8.31 -2.04 -2.39
N VAL A 89 8.90 -2.55 -3.47
CA VAL A 89 8.22 -3.49 -4.38
C VAL A 89 7.72 -4.75 -3.68
N ASN A 90 8.51 -5.33 -2.77
CA ASN A 90 8.06 -6.53 -2.07
C ASN A 90 6.95 -6.21 -1.07
N GLU A 91 6.93 -5.01 -0.48
CA GLU A 91 5.81 -4.52 0.32
C GLU A 91 4.53 -4.43 -0.52
N VAL A 92 4.60 -3.85 -1.73
CA VAL A 92 3.46 -3.79 -2.66
C VAL A 92 2.95 -5.19 -3.01
N ILE A 93 3.84 -6.13 -3.33
CA ILE A 93 3.47 -7.52 -3.62
C ILE A 93 2.83 -8.20 -2.41
N LYS A 94 3.35 -7.95 -1.20
CA LYS A 94 2.84 -8.53 0.04
C LYS A 94 1.44 -8.00 0.37
N LEU A 95 1.21 -6.70 0.23
CA LEU A 95 -0.07 -6.06 0.51
C LEU A 95 -1.12 -6.39 -0.57
N GLY A 96 -0.75 -6.29 -1.84
CA GLY A 96 -1.65 -6.54 -2.96
C GLY A 96 -1.90 -8.01 -3.27
N GLY A 97 -0.98 -8.89 -2.84
CA GLY A 97 -1.02 -10.32 -3.14
C GLY A 97 -0.74 -10.62 -4.63
N THR A 98 -0.57 -11.91 -4.92
CA THR A 98 -0.18 -12.40 -6.26
C THR A 98 -1.32 -13.11 -7.00
N LYS A 99 -2.55 -12.98 -6.49
CA LYS A 99 -3.76 -13.54 -7.12
C LYS A 99 -4.75 -12.40 -7.41
N PRO A 100 -5.35 -12.34 -8.61
CA PRO A 100 -6.33 -11.31 -8.92
C PRO A 100 -7.52 -11.32 -7.96
N ASN A 101 -7.89 -10.14 -7.45
CA ASN A 101 -9.11 -9.97 -6.66
C ASN A 101 -10.26 -9.48 -7.57
N LEU A 102 -10.98 -10.43 -8.16
CA LEU A 102 -12.04 -10.12 -9.13
C LEU A 102 -13.25 -9.41 -8.52
N GLY A 103 -13.54 -9.65 -7.22
CA GLY A 103 -14.62 -8.97 -6.51
C GLY A 103 -14.31 -7.49 -6.32
N ALA A 104 -13.15 -7.18 -5.71
CA ALA A 104 -12.71 -5.80 -5.54
C ALA A 104 -12.58 -5.06 -6.88
N LYS A 105 -12.15 -5.75 -7.94
CA LYS A 105 -12.14 -5.17 -9.28
C LYS A 105 -13.54 -4.75 -9.74
N ALA A 106 -14.54 -5.60 -9.57
CA ALA A 106 -15.91 -5.28 -10.00
C ALA A 106 -16.49 -4.11 -9.20
N ASP A 107 -16.24 -4.07 -7.89
CA ASP A 107 -16.71 -3.00 -7.01
C ASP A 107 -16.05 -1.65 -7.35
N ALA A 108 -14.72 -1.61 -7.50
CA ALA A 108 -13.99 -0.42 -7.91
C ALA A 108 -14.42 0.09 -9.30
N GLN A 109 -14.71 -0.82 -10.24
CA GLN A 109 -15.25 -0.46 -11.56
C GLN A 109 -16.63 0.20 -11.47
N ALA A 110 -17.51 -0.30 -10.60
CA ALA A 110 -18.82 0.31 -10.38
C ALA A 110 -18.70 1.73 -9.82
N ILE A 111 -17.79 1.95 -8.86
CA ILE A 111 -17.46 3.29 -8.32
C ILE A 111 -16.94 4.20 -9.44
N GLY A 112 -16.00 3.72 -10.26
CA GLY A 112 -15.47 4.45 -11.41
C GLY A 112 -16.53 4.89 -12.43
N GLN A 113 -17.45 4.00 -12.78
CA GLN A 113 -18.54 4.30 -13.70
C GLN A 113 -19.49 5.36 -13.13
N GLU A 114 -19.81 5.25 -11.85
CA GLU A 114 -20.68 6.21 -11.18
C GLU A 114 -20.03 7.60 -11.10
N TYR A 115 -18.73 7.67 -10.76
CA TYR A 115 -17.96 8.92 -10.79
C TYR A 115 -17.99 9.59 -12.17
N GLN A 116 -17.73 8.82 -13.24
CA GLN A 116 -17.79 9.35 -14.62
C GLN A 116 -19.19 9.87 -14.97
N ARG A 117 -20.24 9.15 -14.58
CA ARG A 117 -21.64 9.55 -14.83
C ARG A 117 -22.00 10.86 -14.12
N GLN A 118 -21.44 11.12 -12.95
CA GLN A 118 -21.70 12.34 -12.18
C GLN A 118 -20.96 13.55 -12.78
N ASN A 119 -19.76 13.36 -13.32
CA ASN A 119 -18.88 14.42 -13.83
C ASN A 119 -19.02 14.71 -15.34
N GLN A 120 -19.88 13.99 -16.06
CA GLN A 120 -20.20 14.24 -17.48
C GLN A 120 -21.39 15.21 -17.68
N LYS A 121 -21.82 15.93 -16.64
CA LYS A 121 -22.90 16.93 -16.69
C LYS A 121 -22.34 18.34 -16.75
#